data_AF-A0A9D6XMY9-F1
#
_entry.id   AF-A0A9D6XMY9-F1
#
_cell.length_a   1.000
_cell.length_b   1.000
_cell.length_c   1.000
_cell.angle_alpha   90.00
_cell.angle_beta   90.00
_cell.angle_gamma   90.00
#
_symmetry.space_group_name_H-M   'P 1'
#
loop_
_entity.id
_entity.type
_entity.pdbx_description
1 polymer ?
#
loop_
_entity_poly.entity_id
_entity_poly.type
_entity_poly.pdbx_seq_one_letter_code
_entity_poly.pdbx_strand_id
1 'polypeptide(L)'
;MIFDFSCDIGHIRNDIPHQLWEATTADGNANTLVTRFFHNTPSFYANNFLKCYLSYLSPDFLSQTFTIFGLVLFGLGLWYLLIRRKWFILALLFLAPIFPLFDFPSNGLAQTIILYGTEGLVMLYGVKNLWKFFFS
;
A
#
# COMPACT_ATOMS: atom_id res chain seq x y z
N MET A 1 15.55 -13.57 0.68
CA MET A 1 15.65 -12.12 0.43
C MET A 1 14.58 -11.48 1.29
N ILE A 2 14.97 -10.79 2.38
CA ILE A 2 14.00 -10.04 3.20
C ILE A 2 13.71 -8.79 2.38
N PHE A 3 12.48 -8.64 1.94
CA PHE A 3 12.08 -7.54 1.08
C PHE A 3 11.92 -6.28 1.93
N ASP A 4 12.75 -5.26 1.68
CA ASP A 4 12.68 -3.99 2.38
C ASP A 4 11.85 -2.99 1.56
N PHE A 5 10.53 -3.17 1.59
CA PHE A 5 9.58 -2.11 1.18
C PHE A 5 9.49 -1.11 2.34
N SER A 6 10.56 -0.34 2.58
CA SER A 6 10.66 0.68 3.63
C SER A 6 9.99 1.99 3.24
N CYS A 7 8.81 1.93 2.61
CA CYS A 7 8.00 3.12 2.34
C CYS A 7 7.11 3.40 3.56
N ASP A 8 7.74 3.92 4.62
CA ASP A 8 7.10 4.28 5.88
C ASP A 8 6.97 5.81 6.05
N ILE A 9 6.35 6.24 7.14
CA ILE A 9 6.18 7.65 7.48
C ILE A 9 7.53 8.35 7.71
N GLY A 10 8.57 7.63 8.11
CA GLY A 10 9.93 8.14 8.22
C GLY A 10 10.49 8.51 6.84
N HIS A 11 10.34 7.62 5.86
CA HIS A 11 10.71 7.84 4.47
C HIS A 11 10.00 9.07 3.90
N ILE A 12 8.69 9.16 4.08
CA ILE A 12 7.88 10.31 3.64
C ILE A 12 8.39 11.62 4.27
N ARG A 13 8.68 11.61 5.57
CA ARG A 13 9.18 12.81 6.28
C ARG A 13 10.56 13.24 5.81
N ASN A 14 11.42 12.28 5.47
CA ASN A 14 12.78 12.56 5.02
C ASN A 14 12.85 13.07 3.57
N ASP A 15 11.88 12.70 2.73
CA ASP A 15 11.82 13.13 1.32
C ASP A 15 11.31 14.57 1.13
N ILE A 16 10.47 15.06 2.04
CA ILE A 16 9.81 16.36 1.89
C ILE A 16 10.77 17.55 1.87
N PRO A 17 11.81 17.63 2.73
CA PRO A 17 12.82 18.67 2.63
C PRO A 17 13.49 18.73 1.24
N HIS A 18 13.73 17.59 0.61
CA HIS A 18 14.31 17.52 -0.73
C HIS A 18 13.34 18.07 -1.79
N GLN A 19 12.07 17.65 -1.74
CA GLN A 19 11.04 18.13 -2.67
C GLN A 19 10.75 19.63 -2.52
N LEU A 20 10.80 20.15 -1.29
CA LEU A 20 10.72 21.58 -1.01
C LEU A 20 11.92 22.33 -1.60
N TRP A 21 13.13 21.77 -1.50
CA TRP A 21 14.33 22.33 -2.09
C TRP A 21 14.26 22.34 -3.63
N GLU A 22 13.83 21.25 -4.26
CA GLU A 22 13.64 21.16 -5.71
C GLU A 22 12.61 22.16 -6.24
N ALA A 23 11.45 22.27 -5.57
CA ALA A 23 10.45 23.28 -5.91
C ALA A 23 11.02 24.71 -5.76
N THR A 24 11.87 24.93 -4.75
CA THR A 24 12.50 26.24 -4.52
C THR A 24 13.51 26.59 -5.61
N THR A 25 14.27 25.61 -6.12
CA THR A 25 15.28 25.83 -7.17
C THR A 25 14.68 25.93 -8.57
N ALA A 26 13.58 25.21 -8.85
CA ALA A 26 12.88 25.25 -10.13
C ALA A 26 12.12 26.57 -10.39
N ASP A 27 11.56 27.19 -9.34
CA ASP A 27 10.68 28.37 -9.47
C ASP A 27 11.42 29.72 -9.48
N GLY A 28 12.74 29.74 -9.24
CA GLY A 28 13.54 30.97 -9.22
C GLY A 28 13.14 32.00 -8.15
N ASN A 29 13.34 33.29 -8.47
CA ASN A 29 13.31 34.43 -7.53
C ASN A 29 11.91 34.96 -7.16
N ALA A 30 10.86 34.15 -7.31
CA ALA A 30 9.49 34.57 -7.01
C ALA A 30 9.18 34.51 -5.51
N ASN A 31 8.50 35.54 -5.01
CA ASN A 31 8.17 35.79 -3.59
C ASN A 31 7.10 34.82 -3.05
N THR A 32 7.43 33.52 -3.00
CA THR A 32 6.48 32.40 -2.89
C THR A 32 6.73 31.54 -1.64
N LEU A 33 7.37 32.08 -0.60
CA LEU A 33 7.63 31.34 0.64
C LEU A 33 6.36 30.80 1.29
N VAL A 34 5.26 31.56 1.30
CA VAL A 34 3.98 31.13 1.89
C VAL A 34 3.34 30.00 1.08
N THR A 35 3.30 30.11 -0.25
CA THR A 35 2.82 29.03 -1.12
C THR A 35 3.73 27.79 -1.05
N ARG A 36 5.05 27.95 -0.93
CA ARG A 36 6.00 26.81 -0.81
C ARG A 36 5.79 26.01 0.48
N PHE A 37 5.74 26.68 1.63
CA PHE A 37 5.65 25.99 2.92
C PHE A 37 4.23 25.60 3.31
N PHE A 38 3.21 26.37 2.92
CA PHE A 38 1.83 26.09 3.35
C PHE A 38 0.95 25.50 2.25
N HIS A 39 1.21 25.77 0.98
CA HIS A 39 0.39 25.23 -0.12
C HIS A 39 0.96 23.91 -0.67
N ASN A 40 2.28 23.84 -0.86
CA ASN A 40 2.91 22.66 -1.47
C ASN A 40 3.20 21.54 -0.46
N THR A 41 3.55 21.88 0.79
CA THR A 41 3.90 20.87 1.81
C THR A 41 2.79 19.83 2.04
N PRO A 42 1.51 20.20 2.25
CA PRO A 42 0.44 19.20 2.39
C PRO A 42 0.29 18.34 1.13
N SER A 43 0.48 18.93 -0.04
CA SER A 43 0.45 18.22 -1.32
C SER A 43 1.61 17.22 -1.45
N PHE A 44 2.81 17.57 -0.97
CA PHE A 44 3.96 16.68 -0.94
C PHE A 44 3.74 15.51 0.03
N TYR A 45 3.25 15.78 1.24
CA TYR A 45 2.85 14.73 2.18
C TYR A 45 1.82 13.78 1.56
N ALA A 46 0.74 14.31 0.98
CA ALA A 46 -0.32 13.50 0.37
C ALA A 46 0.19 12.68 -0.82
N ASN A 47 1.05 13.25 -1.66
CA ASN A 47 1.61 12.57 -2.83
C ASN A 47 2.55 11.43 -2.42
N ASN A 48 3.47 11.67 -1.49
CA ASN A 48 4.39 10.62 -1.00
C ASN A 48 3.62 9.54 -0.22
N PHE A 49 2.63 9.93 0.59
CA PHE A 49 1.70 8.99 1.22
C PHE A 49 1.04 8.08 0.18
N LEU A 50 0.47 8.66 -0.88
CA LEU A 50 -0.23 7.89 -1.90
C LEU A 50 0.72 6.96 -2.66
N LYS A 51 1.94 7.42 -2.98
CA LYS A 51 2.98 6.59 -3.61
C LYS A 51 3.33 5.38 -2.74
N CYS A 52 3.63 5.59 -1.46
CA CYS A 52 3.93 4.51 -0.53
C CYS A 52 2.73 3.59 -0.30
N TYR A 53 1.53 4.14 -0.13
CA TYR A 53 0.32 3.35 0.05
C TYR A 53 0.05 2.43 -1.15
N LEU A 54 0.15 2.99 -2.37
CA LEU A 54 -0.10 2.22 -3.60
C LEU A 54 1.04 1.25 -3.92
N SER A 55 2.26 1.46 -3.43
CA SER A 55 3.35 0.52 -3.68
C SER A 55 3.07 -0.85 -3.04
N TYR A 56 2.44 -0.89 -1.87
CA TYR A 56 1.99 -2.13 -1.22
C TYR A 56 0.83 -2.84 -1.94
N LEU A 57 0.15 -2.16 -2.87
CA LEU A 57 -0.94 -2.74 -3.68
C LEU A 57 -0.54 -2.86 -5.15
N SER A 58 0.72 -2.59 -5.48
CA SER A 58 1.20 -2.57 -6.85
C SER A 58 1.33 -3.99 -7.42
N PRO A 59 1.20 -4.16 -8.75
CA PRO A 59 1.50 -5.43 -9.40
C PRO A 59 2.91 -5.93 -9.11
N ASP A 60 3.88 -5.01 -9.02
CA ASP A 60 5.27 -5.33 -8.71
C ASP A 60 5.39 -5.97 -7.33
N PHE A 61 4.78 -5.36 -6.30
CA PHE A 61 4.72 -5.91 -4.95
C PHE A 61 4.10 -7.32 -4.98
N LEU A 62 2.89 -7.45 -5.53
CA LEU A 62 2.19 -8.74 -5.57
C LEU A 62 3.00 -9.82 -6.29
N SER A 63 3.68 -9.47 -7.39
CA SER A 63 4.49 -10.41 -8.17
C SER A 63 5.74 -10.91 -7.46
N GLN A 64 6.28 -10.11 -6.54
CA GLN A 64 7.45 -10.45 -5.74
C GLN A 64 7.05 -11.20 -4.46
N THR A 65 5.86 -10.92 -3.94
CA THR A 65 5.29 -11.59 -2.77
C THR A 65 4.76 -12.98 -3.10
N PHE A 66 4.10 -13.15 -4.25
CA PHE A 66 3.40 -14.38 -4.60
C PHE A 66 4.03 -15.13 -5.76
N THR A 67 3.91 -16.46 -5.71
CA THR A 67 4.13 -17.30 -6.89
C THR A 67 3.03 -17.06 -7.92
N ILE A 68 3.24 -17.51 -9.17
CA ILE A 68 2.21 -17.45 -10.23
C ILE A 68 0.88 -18.08 -9.75
N PHE A 69 0.94 -19.21 -9.05
CA PHE A 69 -0.25 -19.84 -8.49
C PHE A 69 -0.91 -18.97 -7.40
N GLY A 70 -0.11 -18.34 -6.54
CA GLY A 70 -0.60 -17.40 -5.52
C GLY A 70 -1.31 -16.20 -6.15
N LEU A 71 -0.74 -15.60 -7.19
CA LEU A 71 -1.35 -14.48 -7.92
C LEU A 71 -2.71 -14.85 -8.53
N VAL A 72 -2.82 -16.03 -9.14
CA VAL A 72 -4.10 -16.53 -9.70
C VAL A 72 -5.14 -16.70 -8.59
N LEU A 73 -4.76 -17.31 -7.46
CA LEU A 73 -5.66 -17.48 -6.31
C LEU A 73 -6.07 -16.14 -5.69
N PHE A 74 -5.15 -15.19 -5.61
CA PHE A 74 -5.41 -13.84 -5.12
C PHE A 74 -6.41 -13.11 -6.02
N GLY A 75 -6.18 -13.13 -7.34
CA GLY A 75 -7.09 -12.52 -8.33
C GLY A 75 -8.48 -13.14 -8.30
N LEU A 76 -8.58 -14.47 -8.24
CA LEU A 76 -9.85 -15.17 -8.10
C LEU A 76 -10.55 -14.84 -6.76
N GLY A 77 -9.77 -14.78 -5.68
CA GLY A 77 -10.26 -14.35 -4.36
C GLY A 77 -10.87 -12.96 -4.41
N LEU A 78 -10.14 -11.99 -4.95
CA LEU A 78 -10.59 -10.61 -5.12
C LEU A 78 -11.88 -10.54 -5.96
N TRP A 79 -11.91 -11.24 -7.10
CA TRP A 79 -13.09 -11.32 -7.97
C TRP A 79 -14.33 -11.84 -7.23
N TYR A 80 -14.18 -12.95 -6.49
CA TYR A 80 -15.26 -13.51 -5.69
C TYR A 80 -15.68 -12.57 -4.55
N LEU A 81 -14.75 -11.88 -3.89
CA LEU A 81 -15.07 -10.90 -2.85
C LEU A 81 -15.91 -9.75 -3.39
N LEU A 82 -15.58 -9.24 -4.58
CA LEU A 82 -16.30 -8.16 -5.25
C LEU A 82 -17.73 -8.59 -5.62
N ILE A 83 -17.90 -9.71 -6.32
CA ILE A 83 -19.22 -10.21 -6.72
C ILE A 83 -20.11 -10.54 -5.52
N ARG A 84 -19.52 -11.15 -4.48
CA ARG A 84 -20.23 -11.50 -3.23
C ARG A 84 -20.35 -10.32 -2.26
N ARG A 85 -19.93 -9.11 -2.66
CA ARG A 85 -20.02 -7.87 -1.90
C ARG A 85 -19.46 -8.01 -0.48
N LYS A 86 -18.34 -8.69 -0.33
CA LYS A 86 -17.64 -8.90 0.95
C LYS A 86 -16.78 -7.68 1.29
N TRP A 87 -17.45 -6.54 1.44
CA TRP A 87 -16.83 -5.24 1.66
C TRP A 87 -15.92 -5.20 2.89
N PHE A 88 -16.24 -5.96 3.94
CA PHE A 88 -15.40 -6.03 5.13
C PHE A 88 -13.99 -6.56 4.84
N ILE A 89 -13.87 -7.62 4.03
CA ILE A 89 -12.56 -8.21 3.69
C ILE A 89 -11.80 -7.28 2.73
N LEU A 90 -12.51 -6.66 1.79
CA LEU A 90 -11.92 -5.66 0.90
C LEU A 90 -11.40 -4.46 1.70
N ALA A 91 -12.17 -3.97 2.68
CA ALA A 91 -11.75 -2.90 3.55
C ALA A 91 -10.49 -3.29 4.35
N LEU A 92 -10.42 -4.51 4.89
CA LEU A 92 -9.21 -5.00 5.55
C LEU A 92 -8.00 -5.03 4.59
N LEU A 93 -8.17 -5.50 3.36
CA LEU A 93 -7.11 -5.48 2.35
C LEU A 93 -6.61 -4.05 2.06
N PHE A 94 -7.53 -3.09 1.90
CA PHE A 94 -7.15 -1.70 1.65
C PHE A 94 -6.61 -0.98 2.89
N LEU A 95 -6.96 -1.41 4.10
CA LEU A 95 -6.42 -0.84 5.34
C LEU A 95 -5.06 -1.45 5.70
N ALA A 96 -4.74 -2.66 5.24
CA ALA A 96 -3.52 -3.36 5.62
C ALA A 96 -2.22 -2.58 5.35
N PRO A 97 -2.06 -1.86 4.22
CA PRO A 97 -0.88 -1.01 3.97
C PRO A 97 -0.69 0.14 4.96
N ILE A 98 -1.76 0.59 5.64
CA ILE A 98 -1.69 1.70 6.60
C ILE A 98 -0.82 1.32 7.82
N PHE A 99 -0.83 0.05 8.21
CA PHE A 99 -0.10 -0.43 9.38
C PHE A 99 1.42 -0.29 9.23
N PRO A 100 2.08 -0.87 8.21
CA PRO A 100 3.51 -0.63 8.00
C PRO A 100 3.81 0.84 7.68
N LEU A 101 2.91 1.54 6.98
CA LEU A 101 3.14 2.94 6.63
C LEU A 101 3.25 3.87 7.85
N PHE A 102 2.44 3.65 8.89
CA PHE A 102 2.48 4.44 10.12
C PHE A 102 3.35 3.83 11.23
N ASP A 103 4.10 2.77 10.93
CA ASP A 103 4.86 1.99 11.91
C ASP A 103 4.00 1.53 13.10
N PHE A 104 2.76 1.09 12.80
CA PHE A 104 1.80 0.66 13.81
C PHE A 104 1.25 -0.73 13.49
N PRO A 105 1.27 -1.68 14.45
CA PRO A 105 2.02 -1.64 15.72
C PRO A 105 3.54 -1.58 15.44
N SER A 106 4.35 -0.98 16.32
CA SER A 106 5.81 -0.81 16.13
C SER A 106 6.62 -2.11 16.04
N ASN A 107 5.95 -3.25 16.13
CA ASN A 107 6.53 -4.56 15.89
C ASN A 107 6.40 -4.90 14.41
N GLY A 108 7.52 -4.85 13.67
CA GLY A 108 7.56 -5.17 12.24
C GLY A 108 7.03 -6.56 11.88
N LEU A 109 7.12 -7.55 12.79
CA LEU A 109 6.53 -8.87 12.58
C LEU A 109 5.00 -8.80 12.58
N ALA A 110 4.41 -8.01 13.47
CA ALA A 110 2.97 -7.84 13.52
C ALA A 110 2.45 -7.09 12.27
N GLN A 111 3.17 -6.08 11.79
CA GLN A 111 2.86 -5.39 10.53
C GLN A 111 2.89 -6.35 9.35
N THR A 112 3.94 -7.18 9.27
CA THR A 112 4.11 -8.23 8.25
C THR A 112 2.95 -9.22 8.28
N ILE A 113 2.53 -9.67 9.46
CA ILE A 113 1.38 -10.57 9.61
C ILE A 113 0.09 -9.90 9.16
N ILE A 114 -0.12 -8.62 9.47
CA ILE A 114 -1.33 -7.90 9.05
C ILE A 114 -1.35 -7.77 7.53
N LEU A 115 -0.26 -7.30 6.93
CA LEU A 115 -0.14 -7.09 5.48
C LEU A 115 -0.36 -8.40 4.72
N TYR A 116 0.55 -9.36 4.89
CA TYR A 116 0.50 -10.63 4.15
C TYR A 116 -0.65 -11.53 4.61
N GLY A 117 -1.10 -11.41 5.86
CA GLY A 117 -2.24 -12.16 6.37
C GLY A 117 -3.54 -11.74 5.70
N THR A 118 -3.75 -10.44 5.45
CA THR A 118 -4.94 -9.99 4.72
C THR A 118 -4.94 -10.46 3.27
N GLU A 119 -3.79 -10.44 2.59
CA GLU A 119 -3.66 -11.00 1.24
C GLU A 119 -3.86 -12.52 1.22
N GLY A 120 -3.33 -13.21 2.23
CA GLY A 120 -3.56 -14.64 2.47
C GLY A 120 -5.05 -14.96 2.65
N LEU A 121 -5.79 -14.12 3.39
CA LEU A 121 -7.23 -14.28 3.55
C LEU A 121 -7.98 -14.13 2.21
N VAL A 122 -7.56 -13.21 1.35
CA VAL A 122 -8.12 -13.08 -0.01
C VAL A 122 -7.88 -14.37 -0.81
N MET A 123 -6.65 -14.90 -0.79
CA MET A 123 -6.33 -16.17 -1.48
C MET A 123 -7.16 -17.35 -0.94
N LEU A 124 -7.28 -17.49 0.38
CA LEU A 124 -8.08 -18.54 1.02
C LEU A 124 -9.56 -18.43 0.64
N TYR A 125 -10.08 -17.20 0.50
CA TYR A 125 -11.42 -16.98 -0.01
C TYR A 125 -11.58 -17.46 -1.45
N GLY A 126 -10.56 -17.21 -2.30
CA GLY A 126 -10.50 -17.74 -3.67
C GLY A 126 -10.55 -19.26 -3.71
N VAL A 127 -9.67 -19.92 -2.94
CA VAL A 127 -9.61 -21.39 -2.81
C VAL A 127 -10.95 -21.96 -2.36
N LYS A 128 -11.57 -21.39 -1.32
CA LYS A 128 -12.86 -21.85 -0.80
C LYS A 128 -13.97 -21.81 -1.86
N ASN A 129 -14.01 -20.76 -2.68
CA ASN A 129 -15.04 -20.63 -3.71
C ASN A 129 -14.76 -21.53 -4.91
N LEU A 130 -13.50 -21.71 -5.30
CA LEU A 130 -13.11 -22.70 -6.31
C LEU A 130 -13.50 -24.12 -5.89
N TRP A 131 -13.19 -24.49 -4.64
CA TRP A 131 -13.56 -25.80 -4.12
C TRP A 131 -15.08 -26.03 -4.19
N LYS A 132 -15.87 -25.04 -3.75
CA LYS A 132 -17.32 -25.11 -3.86
C LYS A 132 -17.82 -25.21 -5.30
N PHE A 133 -17.14 -24.59 -6.25
CA PHE A 133 -17.53 -24.66 -7.66
C PHE A 133 -17.28 -26.05 -8.28
N PHE A 134 -16.21 -26.74 -7.87
CA PHE A 134 -15.87 -28.06 -8.42
C PHE A 134 -16.52 -29.24 -7.68
N PHE A 135 -16.85 -29.08 -6.40
CA PHE A 135 -17.27 -30.20 -5.53
C PHE A 135 -18.64 -30.01 -4.86
N SER A 136 -19.45 -29.02 -5.27
CA SER A 136 -20.88 -28.90 -4.90
C SER A 136 -21.75 -28.89 -6.14
#